data_AF-E2AMI3-F1
#
_entry.id   AF-E2AMI3-F1
#
_cell.length_a   1.000
_cell.length_b   1.000
_cell.length_c   1.000
_cell.angle_alpha   90.00
_cell.angle_beta   90.00
_cell.angle_gamma   90.00
#
_symmetry.space_group_name_H-M   'P 1'
#
loop_
_entity.id
_entity.type
_entity.pdbx_description
1 polymer ?
#
loop_
_entity_poly.entity_id
_entity_poly.type
_entity_poly.pdbx_seq_one_letter_code
_entity_poly.pdbx_strand_id
1 'polypeptide(L)'
;FSDSNLRDRWIGRGRSSLWLPRSPDLNPIDFYFWGHLQTIVHATPMCDIQDLRDRIIAGCETIRCTLDIFECIRESMRRRVTACIQENGEHFQHLL
;
A
#
# COMPACT_ATOMS: atom_id res chain seq x y z
N PHE A 1 -22.39 -7.35 28.45
CA PHE A 1 -22.31 -6.33 29.50
C PHE A 1 -20.87 -5.85 29.55
N SER A 2 -20.47 -5.05 28.57
CA SER A 2 -20.45 -3.57 28.60
C SER A 2 -19.13 -3.08 29.16
N ASP A 3 -18.19 -2.74 28.27
CA ASP A 3 -17.38 -1.56 28.52
C ASP A 3 -17.19 -0.80 27.20
N SER A 4 -18.13 0.11 26.99
CA SER A 4 -18.24 1.01 25.87
C SER A 4 -17.47 2.28 26.22
N ASN A 5 -16.13 2.31 26.10
CA ASN A 5 -15.40 3.58 26.23
C ASN A 5 -13.91 3.54 25.86
N LEU A 6 -13.59 3.34 24.58
CA LEU A 6 -12.31 3.84 24.05
C LEU A 6 -12.51 4.43 22.64
N ARG A 7 -13.43 5.39 22.54
CA ARG A 7 -13.25 6.52 21.61
C ARG A 7 -12.06 7.34 22.14
N ASP A 8 -11.19 7.77 21.24
CA ASP A 8 -10.16 8.80 21.46
C ASP A 8 -8.84 8.43 22.17
N ARG A 9 -8.30 7.22 21.99
CA ARG A 9 -6.88 6.98 22.34
C ARG A 9 -6.12 6.14 21.32
N TRP A 10 -5.67 6.83 20.27
CA TRP A 10 -4.51 6.40 19.48
C TRP A 10 -3.29 6.26 20.40
N ILE A 11 -2.90 5.03 20.73
CA ILE A 11 -1.65 4.76 21.45
C ILE A 11 -0.57 4.48 20.42
N GLY A 12 -0.07 5.55 19.80
CA GLY A 12 1.22 5.54 19.13
C GLY A 12 2.32 5.63 20.19
N ARG A 13 3.04 4.53 20.46
CA ARG A 13 4.24 4.58 21.30
C ARG A 13 5.33 5.36 20.58
N GLY A 14 5.45 6.66 20.87
CA GLY A 14 6.70 7.39 21.07
C GLY A 14 7.85 7.24 20.07
N ARG A 15 7.61 6.82 18.82
CA ARG A 15 8.55 6.87 17.70
C ARG A 15 7.76 7.19 16.44
N SER A 16 8.35 7.98 15.57
CA SER A 16 7.77 8.66 14.40
C SER A 16 7.26 7.73 13.28
N SER A 17 6.55 6.67 13.60
CA SER A 17 5.99 5.71 12.64
C SER A 17 4.64 5.24 13.15
N LEU A 18 3.57 5.87 12.65
CA LEU A 18 2.15 5.60 12.93
C LEU A 18 1.66 4.25 12.38
N TRP A 19 2.55 3.34 12.00
CA TRP A 19 2.17 2.11 11.31
C TRP A 19 1.89 0.99 12.31
N LEU A 20 0.74 0.33 12.14
CA LEU A 20 0.43 -0.91 12.83
C LEU A 20 1.53 -1.96 12.50
N PRO A 21 2.00 -2.76 13.46
CA PRO A 21 3.10 -3.72 13.25
C PRO A 21 2.84 -4.80 12.19
N ARG A 22 1.65 -4.83 11.57
CA ARG A 22 1.20 -5.90 10.65
C ARG A 22 0.29 -5.42 9.51
N SER A 23 0.37 -4.17 9.08
CA SER A 23 -0.49 -3.68 7.98
C SER A 23 0.30 -3.23 6.74
N PRO A 24 0.96 -4.14 6.02
CA PRO A 24 1.52 -3.84 4.70
C PRO A 24 0.43 -3.35 3.73
N ASP A 25 -0.83 -3.76 3.96
CA ASP A 25 -2.00 -3.27 3.23
C ASP A 25 -2.30 -1.78 3.42
N LEU A 26 -1.69 -1.10 4.40
CA LEU A 26 -1.87 0.33 4.65
C LEU A 26 -0.66 1.15 4.22
N ASN A 27 0.47 0.54 3.85
CA ASN A 27 1.63 1.27 3.36
C ASN A 27 1.46 1.58 1.86
N PRO A 28 1.34 2.87 1.46
CA PRO A 28 1.25 3.26 0.06
C PRO A 28 2.38 2.70 -0.81
N ILE A 29 3.59 2.57 -0.25
CA ILE A 29 4.73 2.04 -1.00
C ILE A 29 4.53 0.54 -1.29
N ASP A 30 4.05 -0.22 -0.31
CA ASP A 30 3.92 -1.67 -0.47
C ASP A 30 2.77 -2.04 -1.40
N PHE A 31 1.62 -1.36 -1.33
CA PHE A 31 0.48 -1.72 -2.20
C PHE A 31 0.51 -1.04 -3.57
N TYR A 32 1.01 0.20 -3.67
CA TYR A 32 0.96 0.95 -4.92
C TYR A 32 2.28 0.83 -5.68
N PHE A 33 3.38 1.24 -5.07
CA PHE A 33 4.68 1.26 -5.76
C PHE A 33 5.13 -0.16 -6.10
N TRP A 34 5.15 -1.07 -5.12
CA TRP A 34 5.61 -2.43 -5.36
C TRP A 34 4.67 -3.22 -6.28
N GLY A 35 3.34 -3.10 -6.09
CA GLY A 35 2.36 -3.76 -6.96
C GLY A 35 2.42 -3.28 -8.42
N HIS A 36 2.58 -1.97 -8.64
CA HIS A 36 2.69 -1.41 -9.99
C HIS A 36 4.06 -1.74 -10.62
N LEU A 37 5.14 -1.67 -9.85
CA LEU A 37 6.47 -2.03 -10.33
C LEU A 37 6.54 -3.51 -10.72
N GLN A 38 5.97 -4.42 -9.91
CA GLN A 38 5.86 -5.83 -10.26
C GLN A 38 5.07 -6.02 -11.55
N THR A 39 3.96 -5.29 -11.75
CA THR A 39 3.16 -5.37 -12.98
C THR A 39 3.97 -4.96 -14.21
N ILE A 40 4.77 -3.89 -14.12
CA ILE A 40 5.64 -3.43 -15.22
C ILE A 40 6.76 -4.44 -15.49
N VAL A 41 7.46 -4.87 -14.44
CA VAL A 41 8.62 -5.76 -14.54
C VAL A 41 8.22 -7.11 -15.14
N HIS A 42 7.09 -7.66 -14.70
CA HIS A 42 6.59 -8.98 -15.11
C HIS A 42 5.66 -8.96 -16.35
N ALA A 43 5.45 -7.80 -16.99
CA ALA A 43 4.57 -7.70 -18.16
C ALA A 43 5.04 -8.54 -19.36
N THR A 44 6.35 -8.77 -19.49
CA THR A 44 6.95 -9.59 -20.54
C THR A 44 7.94 -10.60 -19.94
N PRO A 45 8.18 -11.75 -20.60
CA PRO A 45 9.21 -12.70 -20.17
C PRO A 45 10.58 -12.02 -20.10
N MET A 46 11.35 -12.30 -19.04
CA MET A 46 12.70 -11.78 -18.85
C MET A 46 13.73 -12.84 -19.22
N CYS A 47 14.77 -12.43 -19.95
CA CYS A 47 15.82 -13.34 -20.42
C CYS A 47 17.11 -13.29 -19.59
N ASP A 48 17.37 -12.16 -18.91
CA ASP A 48 18.61 -11.97 -18.13
C ASP A 48 18.43 -10.98 -16.96
N ILE A 49 19.37 -11.00 -16.02
CA ILE A 49 19.44 -10.09 -14.86
C ILE A 49 19.59 -8.63 -15.31
N GLN A 50 20.28 -8.36 -16.41
CA GLN A 50 20.43 -6.99 -16.90
C GLN A 50 19.09 -6.42 -17.41
N ASP A 51 18.31 -7.23 -18.11
CA ASP A 51 16.95 -6.88 -18.56
C ASP A 51 16.02 -6.61 -17.35
N LEU A 52 16.12 -7.40 -16.28
CA LEU A 52 15.41 -7.12 -15.02
C LEU A 52 15.80 -5.76 -14.43
N ARG A 53 17.09 -5.43 -14.39
CA ARG A 53 17.57 -4.13 -13.86
C ARG A 53 17.06 -2.97 -14.69
N ASP A 54 17.18 -3.07 -16.01
CA ASP A 54 16.76 -2.02 -16.93
C ASP A 54 15.24 -1.79 -16.82
N ARG A 55 14.45 -2.86 -16.66
CA ARG A 55 13.00 -2.77 -16.42
C ARG A 55 12.63 -2.18 -15.07
N ILE A 56 13.37 -2.49 -14.00
CA ILE A 56 13.14 -1.85 -12.69
C ILE A 56 13.38 -0.35 -12.80
N ILE A 57 14.48 0.06 -13.46
CA ILE A 57 14.80 1.48 -13.65
C ILE A 57 13.72 2.15 -14.50
N ALA A 58 13.36 1.56 -15.66
CA ALA A 58 12.32 2.08 -16.53
C ALA A 58 10.95 2.16 -15.82
N GLY A 59 10.58 1.14 -15.05
CA GLY A 59 9.35 1.13 -14.26
C GLY A 59 9.31 2.23 -13.20
N CYS A 60 10.43 2.48 -12.52
CA CYS A 60 10.57 3.61 -11.60
C CYS A 60 10.42 4.97 -12.30
N GLU A 61 10.97 5.13 -13.50
CA GLU A 61 10.79 6.33 -14.33
C GLU A 61 9.33 6.51 -14.76
N THR A 62 8.68 5.45 -15.24
CA THR A 62 7.27 5.44 -15.63
C THR A 62 6.37 5.82 -14.46
N ILE A 63 6.59 5.20 -13.29
CA ILE A 63 5.87 5.56 -12.08
C ILE A 63 6.08 7.03 -11.82
N ARG A 64 7.32 7.53 -11.71
CA ARG A 64 7.59 8.94 -11.37
C ARG A 64 6.96 9.95 -12.34
N CYS A 65 6.91 9.63 -13.63
CA CYS A 65 6.37 10.50 -14.67
C CYS A 65 4.84 10.40 -14.83
N THR A 66 4.19 9.46 -14.13
CA THR A 66 2.74 9.35 -14.13
C THR A 66 2.15 10.51 -13.33
N LEU A 67 1.63 11.53 -14.00
CA LEU A 67 0.79 12.51 -13.34
C LEU A 67 -0.47 11.78 -12.83
N ASP A 68 -0.97 12.15 -11.65
CA ASP A 68 -2.13 11.54 -10.96
C ASP A 68 -1.84 10.36 -9.99
N ILE A 69 -0.58 9.95 -9.80
CA ILE A 69 -0.21 8.93 -8.78
C ILE A 69 -0.73 9.28 -7.39
N PHE A 70 -0.60 10.55 -6.99
CA PHE A 70 -0.97 10.99 -5.65
C PHE A 70 -2.47 10.82 -5.39
N GLU A 71 -3.30 11.06 -6.39
CA GLU A 71 -4.74 10.86 -6.29
C GLU A 71 -5.10 9.37 -6.28
N CYS A 72 -4.48 8.56 -7.15
CA CYS A 72 -4.66 7.12 -7.12
C CYS A 72 -4.26 6.51 -5.77
N ILE A 73 -3.13 6.94 -5.20
CA ILE A 73 -2.68 6.52 -3.86
C ILE A 73 -3.69 6.96 -2.81
N ARG A 74 -4.16 8.21 -2.87
CA ARG A 74 -5.11 8.77 -1.92
C ARG A 74 -6.44 8.01 -1.92
N GLU A 75 -6.95 7.67 -3.10
CA GLU A 75 -8.19 6.93 -3.25
C GLU A 75 -8.03 5.46 -2.82
N SER A 76 -6.94 4.81 -3.22
CA SER A 76 -6.63 3.45 -2.77
C SER A 76 -6.47 3.37 -1.25
N MET A 77 -5.80 4.35 -0.64
CA MET A 77 -5.67 4.45 0.81
C MET A 77 -7.02 4.64 1.49
N ARG A 78 -7.90 5.50 0.94
CA ARG A 78 -9.27 5.65 1.45
C ARG A 78 -10.04 4.34 1.42
N ARG A 79 -10.05 3.64 0.28
CA ARG A 79 -10.74 2.34 0.14
C ARG A 79 -10.23 1.31 1.16
N ARG A 80 -8.91 1.21 1.34
CA ARG A 80 -8.27 0.29 2.29
C ARG A 80 -8.58 0.63 3.75
N VAL A 81 -8.56 1.91 4.11
CA VAL A 81 -8.95 2.35 5.46
C VAL A 81 -10.44 2.08 5.72
N THR A 82 -11.32 2.37 4.76
CA THR A 82 -12.75 2.07 4.89
C THR A 82 -13.01 0.58 5.04
N ALA A 83 -12.37 -0.26 4.24
CA ALA A 83 -12.50 -1.71 4.31
C ALA A 83 -11.98 -2.26 5.65
N CYS A 84 -10.86 -1.74 6.15
CA CYS A 84 -10.33 -2.07 7.47
C CYS A 84 -11.31 -1.70 8.60
N ILE A 85 -12.00 -0.56 8.50
CA ILE A 85 -13.03 -0.14 9.46
C ILE A 85 -14.25 -1.08 9.40
N GLN A 86 -14.67 -1.50 8.20
CA GLN A 86 -15.81 -2.42 8.02
C GLN A 86 -15.55 -3.79 8.65
N GLU A 87 -14.32 -4.30 8.55
CA GLU A 87 -13.91 -5.59 9.13
C GLU A 87 -13.36 -5.47 10.56
N ASN A 88 -13.56 -4.32 11.23
CA ASN A 88 -13.12 -4.07 12.60
C ASN A 88 -11.61 -4.34 12.84
N GLY A 89 -10.79 -4.09 11.81
CA GLY A 89 -9.34 -4.31 11.84
C GLY A 89 -8.86 -5.71 11.43
N GLU A 90 -9.76 -6.61 11.04
CA GLU A 90 -9.44 -7.95 10.50
C GLU A 90 -9.08 -7.90 9.00
N HIS A 91 -8.77 -9.05 8.39
CA HIS A 91 -8.44 -9.15 6.97
C HIS A 91 -9.57 -8.65 6.08
N PHE A 92 -9.27 -7.66 5.22
CA PHE A 92 -10.24 -6.97 4.36
C PHE A 92 -9.93 -7.09 2.86
N GLN A 93 -9.01 -7.98 2.47
CA GLN A 93 -8.62 -8.18 1.07
C GLN A 93 -9.79 -8.63 0.18
N HIS A 94 -10.84 -9.26 0.73
CA HIS A 94 -12.05 -9.61 -0.02
C HIS A 94 -12.93 -8.39 -0.38
N LEU A 95 -12.65 -7.22 0.19
CA LEU A 95 -13.40 -5.99 -0.04
C LEU A 95 -12.70 -5.00 -0.99
N LEU A 96 -11.48 -5.30 -1.43
CA LEU A 96 -10.62 -4.41 -2.23
C LEU A 96 -10.76 -4.60 -3.74
#